data_AF-F0QXM6-F1
#
_entry.id   AF-F0QXM6-F1
#
_cell.length_a   1.000
_cell.length_b   1.000
_cell.length_c   1.000
_cell.angle_alpha   90.00
_cell.angle_beta   90.00
_cell.angle_gamma   90.00
#
_symmetry.space_group_name_H-M   'P 1'
#
loop_
_entity.id
_entity.type
_entity.pdbx_description
1 polymer ?
#
loop_
_entity_poly.entity_id
_entity_poly.type
_entity_poly.pdbx_seq_one_letter_code
_entity_poly.pdbx_strand_id
1 'polypeptide(L)'
;MAVTCSRWERLIEKAEREGNKEKALEFREKLVECVVYMAQGLIARGRSRDLDEAEELLKYGDEVGNKLGINELLFHVNLLRKKIEEKRERRRPKEAEAKQ
;
A
#
# COMPACT_ATOMS: atom_id res chain seq x y z
N MET A 1 3.51 -8.53 -8.00
CA MET A 1 2.18 -8.13 -7.46
C MET A 1 1.94 -6.62 -7.53
N ALA A 2 2.97 -5.76 -7.58
CA ALA A 2 2.83 -4.32 -7.93
C ALA A 2 2.18 -4.04 -9.31
N VAL A 3 2.09 -5.05 -10.18
CA VAL A 3 1.52 -4.95 -11.53
C VAL A 3 0.02 -4.61 -11.51
N THR A 4 -0.70 -4.87 -10.42
CA THR A 4 -2.17 -4.66 -10.38
C THR A 4 -2.57 -3.20 -10.18
N CYS A 5 -1.84 -2.43 -9.36
CA CYS A 5 -2.21 -1.04 -9.09
C CYS A 5 -1.58 -0.04 -10.07
N SER A 6 -0.47 -0.40 -10.74
CA SER A 6 0.23 0.50 -11.68
C SER A 6 -0.57 0.85 -12.95
N ARG A 7 -1.65 0.12 -13.24
CA ARG A 7 -2.62 0.52 -14.28
C ARG A 7 -3.22 1.89 -13.99
N TRP A 8 -3.48 2.21 -12.73
CA TRP A 8 -4.10 3.50 -12.35
C TRP A 8 -3.18 4.67 -12.62
N GLU A 9 -1.86 4.53 -12.39
CA GLU A 9 -0.88 5.57 -12.74
C GLU A 9 -0.95 5.94 -14.23
N ARG A 10 -1.01 4.94 -15.12
CA ARG A 10 -1.11 5.16 -16.57
C ARG A 10 -2.40 5.88 -16.95
N LEU A 11 -3.50 5.58 -16.27
CA LEU A 11 -4.79 6.21 -16.49
C LEU A 11 -4.82 7.65 -15.97
N ILE A 12 -4.19 7.92 -14.82
CA ILE A 12 -3.99 9.27 -14.27
C ILE A 12 -3.18 10.11 -15.28
N GLU A 13 -2.01 9.62 -15.69
CA GLU A 13 -1.13 10.32 -16.64
C GLU A 13 -1.81 10.57 -18.00
N LYS A 14 -2.71 9.67 -18.41
CA LYS A 14 -3.52 9.88 -19.62
C LYS A 14 -4.58 10.98 -19.40
N ALA A 15 -5.36 10.90 -18.32
CA ALA A 15 -6.41 11.86 -18.03
C ALA A 15 -5.86 13.28 -17.83
N GLU A 16 -4.70 13.42 -17.17
CA GLU A 16 -4.01 14.70 -17.01
C GLU A 16 -3.58 15.30 -18.35
N ARG A 17 -3.01 14.50 -19.25
CA ARG A 17 -2.64 14.94 -20.61
C ARG A 17 -3.84 15.38 -21.45
N GLU A 18 -4.99 14.75 -21.24
CA GLU A 18 -6.25 15.10 -21.91
C GLU A 18 -6.97 16.30 -21.25
N GLY A 19 -6.43 16.86 -20.16
CA GLY A 19 -7.06 17.95 -19.41
C GLY A 19 -8.30 17.52 -18.61
N ASN A 20 -8.55 16.21 -18.49
CA ASN A 20 -9.72 15.67 -17.80
C ASN A 20 -9.43 15.50 -16.30
N LYS A 21 -9.57 16.60 -15.55
CA LYS A 21 -9.28 16.65 -14.11
C LYS A 21 -10.19 15.74 -13.27
N GLU A 22 -11.45 15.57 -13.67
CA GLU A 22 -12.40 14.71 -12.97
C GLU A 22 -11.95 13.25 -13.03
N LYS A 23 -11.61 12.75 -14.23
CA LYS A 23 -11.08 11.39 -14.36
C LYS A 23 -9.72 11.21 -13.69
N ALA A 24 -8.85 12.21 -13.74
CA ALA A 24 -7.58 12.15 -13.02
C ALA A 24 -7.81 11.97 -11.51
N LEU A 25 -8.78 12.68 -10.92
CA LEU A 25 -9.14 12.53 -9.51
C LEU A 25 -9.69 11.12 -9.21
N GLU A 26 -10.66 10.64 -9.99
CA GLU A 26 -11.24 9.30 -9.82
C GLU A 26 -10.16 8.21 -9.88
N PHE A 27 -9.20 8.31 -10.82
CA PHE A 27 -8.14 7.32 -10.92
C PHE A 27 -7.13 7.41 -9.77
N ARG A 28 -6.90 8.60 -9.19
CA ARG A 28 -6.10 8.75 -7.95
C ARG A 28 -6.78 8.05 -6.78
N GLU A 29 -8.09 8.22 -6.61
CA GLU A 29 -8.86 7.51 -5.58
C GLU A 29 -8.78 5.99 -5.77
N LYS A 30 -8.89 5.50 -7.02
CA LYS A 30 -8.74 4.06 -7.31
C LYS A 30 -7.33 3.52 -7.07
N LEU A 31 -6.29 4.33 -7.27
CA LEU A 31 -4.93 3.97 -6.89
C LEU A 31 -4.81 3.81 -5.37
N VAL A 32 -5.36 4.76 -4.61
CA VAL A 32 -5.40 4.69 -3.13
C VAL A 32 -6.11 3.41 -2.69
N GLU A 33 -7.34 3.19 -3.17
CA GLU A 33 -8.15 2.02 -2.84
C GLU A 33 -7.40 0.72 -3.11
N CYS A 34 -6.78 0.59 -4.29
CA CYS A 34 -6.02 -0.58 -4.70
C CYS A 34 -4.88 -0.89 -3.73
N VAL A 35 -4.02 0.09 -3.45
CA VAL A 35 -2.85 -0.11 -2.57
C VAL A 35 -3.30 -0.41 -1.14
N VAL A 36 -4.23 0.38 -0.60
CA VAL A 36 -4.66 0.29 0.79
C VAL A 36 -5.38 -1.03 1.07
N TYR A 37 -6.35 -1.44 0.24
CA TYR A 37 -7.10 -2.67 0.47
C TYR A 37 -6.25 -3.92 0.26
N MET A 38 -5.36 -3.93 -0.73
CA MET A 38 -4.43 -5.05 -0.91
C MET A 38 -3.48 -5.19 0.28
N ALA A 39 -2.88 -4.08 0.76
CA ALA A 39 -2.01 -4.09 1.93
C ALA A 39 -2.77 -4.54 3.18
N GLN A 40 -3.98 -4.02 3.42
CA GLN A 40 -4.82 -4.45 4.54
C GLN A 40 -5.12 -5.95 4.51
N GLY A 41 -5.44 -6.50 3.33
CA GLY A 41 -5.69 -7.94 3.17
C GLY A 41 -4.46 -8.80 3.48
N LEU A 42 -3.26 -8.36 3.07
CA LEU A 42 -2.00 -9.02 3.40
C LEU A 42 -1.72 -8.97 4.92
N ILE A 43 -1.84 -7.79 5.52
CA ILE A 43 -1.66 -7.56 6.97
C ILE A 43 -2.66 -8.39 7.79
N ALA A 44 -3.90 -8.53 7.32
CA ALA A 44 -4.93 -9.31 7.97
C ALA A 44 -4.57 -10.79 8.03
N ARG A 45 -4.14 -11.39 6.90
CA ARG A 45 -3.66 -12.78 6.84
C ARG A 45 -2.45 -13.00 7.75
N GLY A 46 -1.55 -12.02 7.78
CA GLY A 46 -0.53 -11.88 8.80
C GLY A 46 0.55 -12.95 8.80
N ARG A 47 0.68 -13.86 7.82
CA ARG A 47 1.85 -14.76 7.73
C ARG A 47 3.08 -13.90 7.43
N SER A 48 4.29 -14.34 7.82
CA SER A 48 5.50 -13.52 7.66
C SER A 48 5.70 -13.08 6.22
N ARG A 49 5.52 -13.99 5.26
CA ARG A 49 5.55 -13.69 3.82
C ARG A 49 4.49 -12.66 3.38
N ASP A 50 3.29 -12.69 3.96
CA ASP A 50 2.26 -11.70 3.61
C ASP A 50 2.65 -10.31 4.15
N LEU A 51 3.31 -10.24 5.32
CA LEU A 51 3.79 -8.98 5.89
C LEU A 51 4.94 -8.40 5.07
N ASP A 52 5.89 -9.23 4.64
CA ASP A 52 6.97 -8.81 3.73
C ASP A 52 6.39 -8.28 2.41
N GLU A 53 5.38 -8.97 1.87
CA GLU A 53 4.69 -8.53 0.65
C GLU A 53 3.91 -7.22 0.86
N ALA A 54 3.30 -7.04 2.04
CA ALA A 54 2.63 -5.79 2.40
C ALA A 54 3.64 -4.64 2.46
N GLU A 55 4.82 -4.83 3.04
CA GLU A 55 5.88 -3.82 3.10
C GLU A 55 6.33 -3.39 1.70
N GLU A 56 6.55 -4.34 0.77
CA GLU A 56 6.89 -4.01 -0.62
C GLU A 56 5.77 -3.23 -1.33
N LEU A 57 4.51 -3.60 -1.09
CA LEU A 57 3.37 -2.85 -1.63
C LEU A 57 3.26 -1.43 -1.04
N LEU A 58 3.53 -1.27 0.26
CA LEU A 58 3.54 0.04 0.92
C LEU A 58 4.72 0.91 0.49
N LYS A 59 5.88 0.32 0.19
CA LYS A 59 7.01 1.03 -0.43
C LYS A 59 6.63 1.57 -1.81
N TYR A 60 6.03 0.74 -2.65
CA TYR A 60 5.47 1.19 -3.93
C TYR A 60 4.43 2.31 -3.73
N GLY A 61 3.52 2.16 -2.76
CA GLY A 61 2.51 3.18 -2.41
C GLY A 61 3.11 4.53 -2.01
N ASP A 62 4.19 4.52 -1.25
CA ASP A 62 4.95 5.72 -0.84
C ASP A 62 5.58 6.42 -2.06
N GLU A 63 6.24 5.66 -2.93
CA GLU A 63 6.88 6.18 -4.14
C GLU A 63 5.86 6.84 -5.08
N VAL A 64 4.75 6.17 -5.38
CA VAL A 64 3.72 6.72 -6.27
C VAL A 64 2.92 7.84 -5.61
N GLY A 65 2.68 7.76 -4.30
CA GLY A 65 2.01 8.82 -3.54
C GLY A 65 2.79 10.13 -3.58
N ASN A 66 4.12 10.08 -3.42
CA ASN A 66 4.99 11.23 -3.56
C ASN A 66 5.06 11.75 -4.99
N LYS A 67 5.23 10.85 -5.98
CA LYS A 67 5.28 11.21 -7.41
C LYS A 67 4.02 11.96 -7.87
N LEU A 68 2.84 11.53 -7.43
CA LEU A 68 1.54 12.06 -7.88
C LEU A 68 0.93 13.09 -6.91
N GLY A 69 1.57 13.36 -5.77
CA GLY A 69 1.07 14.29 -4.75
C GLY A 69 -0.22 13.83 -4.07
N ILE A 70 -0.36 12.53 -3.78
CA ILE A 70 -1.58 11.93 -3.19
C ILE A 70 -1.38 11.78 -1.67
N ASN A 71 -1.67 12.84 -0.92
CA ASN A 71 -1.46 12.89 0.53
C ASN A 71 -2.25 11.82 1.32
N GLU A 72 -3.45 11.47 0.86
CA GLU A 72 -4.26 10.41 1.46
C GLU A 72 -3.55 9.05 1.39
N LEU A 73 -2.89 8.74 0.28
CA LEU A 73 -2.11 7.51 0.14
C LEU A 73 -0.96 7.48 1.15
N LEU A 74 -0.21 8.57 1.26
CA LEU A 74 0.92 8.69 2.18
C LEU A 74 0.47 8.54 3.65
N PHE A 75 -0.68 9.11 4.00
CA PHE A 75 -1.28 8.92 5.32
C PHE A 75 -1.56 7.44 5.60
N HIS A 76 -2.23 6.74 4.68
CA HIS A 76 -2.54 5.32 4.86
C HIS A 76 -1.31 4.43 4.87
N VAL A 77 -0.31 4.73 4.04
CA VAL A 77 0.97 4.00 4.03
C VAL A 77 1.62 4.05 5.42
N ASN A 78 1.71 5.24 6.03
CA ASN A 78 2.30 5.40 7.35
C ASN A 78 1.49 4.66 8.44
N LEU A 79 0.16 4.70 8.36
CA LEU A 79 -0.70 3.97 9.30
C LEU A 79 -0.51 2.45 9.20
N LEU A 80 -0.41 1.92 7.98
CA LEU A 80 -0.27 0.49 7.74
C LEU A 80 1.14 -0.02 8.07
N ARG A 81 2.20 0.78 7.87
CA ARG A 81 3.56 0.47 8.32
C ARG A 81 3.60 0.21 9.83
N LYS A 82 3.04 1.12 10.63
CA LYS A 82 2.92 0.95 12.10
C LYS A 82 2.18 -0.34 12.49
N LYS A 83 1.10 -0.66 11.77
CA LYS A 83 0.33 -1.90 12.00
C LYS A 83 1.13 -3.18 11.71
N ILE A 84 2.04 -3.15 10.74
CA ILE A 84 2.95 -4.27 10.46
C ILE A 84 3.95 -4.42 11.60
N GLU A 85 4.57 -3.32 12.05
CA GLU A 85 5.51 -3.30 13.17
C GLU A 85 4.88 -3.92 14.44
N GLU A 86 3.68 -3.46 14.82
CA GLU A 86 2.92 -4.01 15.96
C GLU A 86 2.67 -5.53 15.82
N LYS A 87 2.32 -6.00 14.62
CA LYS A 87 2.09 -7.43 14.38
C LYS A 87 3.38 -8.25 14.48
N ARG A 88 4.51 -7.73 14.00
CA ARG A 88 5.81 -8.39 14.10
C ARG A 88 6.28 -8.43 15.56
N GLU A 89 6.14 -7.35 16.31
CA GLU A 89 6.51 -7.31 17.72
C GLU A 89 5.74 -8.33 18.57
N ARG A 90 4.43 -8.47 18.34
CA ARG A 90 3.61 -9.50 19.03
C ARG A 90 4.06 -10.94 18.75
N ARG A 91 4.83 -11.19 17.69
CA ARG A 91 5.34 -12.53 17.34
C ARG A 91 6.69 -12.86 17.93
N ARG A 92 7.56 -11.87 18.17
CA ARG A 92 8.90 -12.09 18.74
C ARG A 92 8.89 -12.88 20.06
N PRO A 93 7.94 -12.67 21.00
CA PRO A 93 7.87 -13.47 22.22
C PRO A 93 7.53 -14.94 21.96
N LYS A 94 6.60 -15.20 21.03
CA LYS A 94 6.08 -16.56 20.77
C LYS A 94 7.07 -17.46 20.02
N GLU A 95 7.91 -16.88 19.17
CA GLU A 95 8.96 -17.62 18.46
C GLU A 95 10.20 -17.89 19.34
N ALA A 96 10.41 -17.08 20.38
CA ALA A 96 11.48 -17.27 21.36
C ALA A 96 11.15 -18.39 22.35
N GLU A 97 9.89 -18.50 22.79
CA GLU A 97 9.43 -19.58 23.68
C GLU A 97 9.30 -20.94 22.96
N ALA A 98 8.94 -20.96 21.67
CA ALA A 98 8.82 -22.20 20.89
C ALA A 98 10.16 -22.87 20.52
N LYS A 99 11.30 -22.26 20.90
CA LYS A 99 12.66 -22.78 20.68
C LYS A 99 13.37 -23.24 21.96
N GLN A 100 12.69 -23.24 23.11
CA GLN A 100 13.12 -23.91 24.34
C GLN A 100 12.43 -25.27 24.47
#